data_AF-A0A2A4FU03-F1
#
_entry.id   AF-A0A2A4FU03-F1
#
_cell.length_a   1.000
_cell.length_b   1.000
_cell.length_c   1.000
_cell.angle_alpha   90.00
_cell.angle_beta   90.00
_cell.angle_gamma   90.00
#
_symmetry.space_group_name_H-M   'P 1'
#
loop_
_entity.id
_entity.type
_entity.pdbx_description
1 polymer ?
#
loop_
_entity_poly.entity_id
_entity_poly.type
_entity_poly.pdbx_seq_one_letter_code
_entity_poly.pdbx_strand_id
1 'polypeptide(L)'
;MDRREFIGSAGLALLAAALPRVAQAAEVGNENDKRLAAMVEGFFQRQLDESPEYVTSLGLDKGTRAASKGRLDSYTKAEQARVLAEDKASLAALRKLDRAALSPGQQLNYDVVVYIFEQVTKGGSKYPYGRSGGYFVPYSICQLSGPHYGIPDFLDSQHVIETKADAEAYVSRLREFARVLDEATRFQQDDVRFGAFAPDFCLDLTMSQLRALRGKPAAATVLVESVVRRTKAKGIAGDWGAEAEKIVSGDVFPALDRQIALVAGLRKAATHDAGCWRLPKGDEYYADALINATTANFTPEEVHQMGLDQVAEISAQIDAILKKQGMTRGGVGERLTALNKDPKQLYPNTDEGRAKLIGYINELVKVIEAKLPQAFASLPKAALEVKRVPPFIQDGAPNGYYNSAALDGSRGAIYYINLKDTAEWPRYGLPSLTYHEGVPGHHLQLSLAQEAKDLPMLRRNAPFGAYIEGWALYAEQLADELGVYAKNPLGRAGFLQSFLFRAVRLVVDSGIHHKKWSREQATAYMVEKTGFAEGRSQREIDRYCVWPGQACSYKVGHMSWMRARDKAKALQGAKFDLRQFHEVLLEGALPLTILENLVESRAKA
;
A
#
# COMPACT_ATOMS: atom_id res chain seq x y z
N MET A 1 -21.97 55.41 30.81
CA MET A 1 -21.84 54.48 31.94
C MET A 1 -23.17 54.53 32.67
N ASP A 2 -23.89 53.46 32.91
CA ASP A 2 -23.62 52.04 32.71
C ASP A 2 -24.99 51.35 32.53
N ARG A 3 -25.10 50.45 31.55
CA ARG A 3 -26.31 49.65 31.25
C ARG A 3 -26.22 48.34 32.03
N ARG A 4 -25.99 48.45 33.33
CA ARG A 4 -26.06 47.36 34.28
C ARG A 4 -27.19 47.65 35.24
N GLU A 5 -28.05 46.63 35.38
CA GLU A 5 -29.09 46.51 36.40
C GLU A 5 -30.44 47.16 36.08
N PHE A 6 -31.15 46.58 35.10
CA PHE A 6 -32.57 46.37 35.28
C PHE A 6 -33.04 45.09 34.61
N ILE A 7 -33.78 44.29 35.37
CA ILE A 7 -34.50 43.05 35.05
C ILE A 7 -33.65 41.76 35.08
N GLY A 8 -33.49 41.28 36.31
CA GLY A 8 -33.48 39.84 36.57
C GLY A 8 -34.91 39.27 36.57
N SER A 9 -34.98 37.95 36.44
CA SER A 9 -36.12 37.06 36.67
C SER A 9 -37.29 37.06 35.67
N ALA A 10 -37.07 36.45 34.50
CA ALA A 10 -37.99 35.49 33.87
C ALA A 10 -37.33 34.86 32.64
N GLY A 11 -37.05 33.55 32.65
CA GLY A 11 -36.60 32.85 31.44
C GLY A 11 -35.62 31.69 31.65
N LEU A 12 -35.83 30.85 32.68
CA LEU A 12 -35.14 29.57 32.82
C LEU A 12 -36.11 28.43 32.46
N ALA A 13 -36.48 28.35 31.19
CA ALA A 13 -37.04 27.15 30.56
C ALA A 13 -37.11 27.39 29.05
N LEU A 14 -36.59 26.44 28.25
CA LEU A 14 -36.66 26.31 26.77
C LEU A 14 -35.44 26.72 25.93
N LEU A 15 -34.23 26.26 26.27
CA LEU A 15 -33.12 26.19 25.28
C LEU A 15 -32.21 24.94 25.43
N ALA A 16 -32.71 23.85 26.02
CA ALA A 16 -31.98 22.59 26.17
C ALA A 16 -32.15 21.61 24.98
N ALA A 17 -32.21 22.12 23.75
CA ALA A 17 -32.36 21.27 22.56
C ALA A 17 -31.66 21.84 21.32
N ALA A 18 -30.35 22.09 21.39
CA ALA A 18 -29.42 22.08 20.25
C ALA A 18 -27.96 22.31 20.71
N LEU A 19 -27.23 21.21 20.95
CA LEU A 19 -25.76 21.07 21.08
C LEU A 19 -25.08 21.79 22.28
N PRO A 20 -24.13 21.12 22.99
CA PRO A 20 -22.96 20.49 22.37
C PRO A 20 -22.71 19.04 22.82
N ARG A 21 -22.64 18.10 21.87
CA ARG A 21 -21.97 16.80 22.07
C ARG A 21 -20.43 16.89 22.08
N VAL A 22 -19.88 18.11 22.07
CA VAL A 22 -18.43 18.37 21.99
C VAL A 22 -17.82 18.63 23.38
N ALA A 23 -18.60 18.59 24.47
CA ALA A 23 -18.11 18.81 25.83
C ALA A 23 -18.17 17.56 26.73
N GLN A 24 -18.08 16.36 26.15
CA GLN A 24 -18.01 15.10 26.90
C GLN A 24 -16.90 14.17 26.37
N ALA A 25 -15.82 14.76 25.85
CA ALA A 25 -14.64 14.05 25.33
C ALA A 25 -13.37 14.31 26.16
N ALA A 26 -13.52 14.68 27.44
CA ALA A 26 -12.39 14.88 28.35
C ALA A 26 -12.74 14.47 29.78
N GLU A 27 -13.30 13.27 29.96
CA GLU A 27 -12.93 12.45 31.11
C GLU A 27 -12.25 11.21 30.56
N VAL A 28 -11.03 10.99 31.02
CA VAL A 28 -10.20 9.82 30.72
C VAL A 28 -11.07 8.57 30.84
N GLY A 29 -11.13 7.75 29.79
CA GLY A 29 -12.00 6.58 29.71
C GLY A 29 -11.94 5.70 30.96
N ASN A 30 -12.92 4.79 31.10
CA ASN A 30 -12.97 3.91 32.27
C ASN A 30 -11.67 3.08 32.41
N GLU A 31 -11.49 2.38 33.53
CA GLU A 31 -10.24 1.67 33.79
C GLU A 31 -9.88 0.64 32.68
N ASN A 32 -10.88 0.04 32.03
CA ASN A 32 -10.65 -0.86 30.90
C ASN A 32 -10.19 -0.12 29.64
N ASP A 33 -10.73 1.08 29.38
CA ASP A 33 -10.29 1.94 28.26
C ASP A 33 -8.82 2.35 28.45
N LYS A 34 -8.43 2.76 29.67
CA LYS A 34 -7.03 3.11 29.99
C LYS A 34 -6.11 1.91 29.81
N ARG A 35 -6.55 0.72 30.26
CA ARG A 35 -5.79 -0.52 30.12
C ARG A 35 -5.60 -0.90 28.65
N LEU A 36 -6.65 -0.82 27.82
CA LEU A 36 -6.53 -1.05 26.38
C LEU A 36 -5.57 -0.04 25.74
N ALA A 37 -5.73 1.26 26.04
CA ALA A 37 -4.86 2.30 25.50
C ALA A 37 -3.39 2.07 25.84
N ALA A 38 -3.08 1.70 27.09
CA ALA A 38 -1.73 1.35 27.52
C ALA A 38 -1.17 0.12 26.79
N MET A 39 -2.00 -0.90 26.54
CA MET A 39 -1.60 -2.08 25.77
C MET A 39 -1.30 -1.72 24.30
N VAL A 40 -2.20 -0.99 23.65
CA VAL A 40 -2.05 -0.57 22.25
C VAL A 40 -0.82 0.32 22.06
N GLU A 41 -0.58 1.25 22.98
CA GLU A 41 0.63 2.07 22.97
C GLU A 41 1.89 1.20 23.16
N GLY A 42 1.87 0.27 24.12
CA GLY A 42 2.98 -0.67 24.32
C GLY A 42 3.27 -1.51 23.08
N PHE A 43 2.24 -1.90 22.31
CA PHE A 43 2.43 -2.62 21.04
C PHE A 43 3.09 -1.75 19.99
N PHE A 44 2.68 -0.50 19.86
CA PHE A 44 3.31 0.46 18.95
C PHE A 44 4.77 0.72 19.32
N GLN A 45 5.07 0.94 20.61
CA GLN A 45 6.44 1.16 21.07
C GLN A 45 7.33 -0.07 20.79
N ARG A 46 6.84 -1.29 20.98
CA ARG A 46 7.59 -2.50 20.60
C ARG A 46 7.82 -2.59 19.11
N GLN A 47 6.81 -2.29 18.28
CA GLN A 47 6.98 -2.28 16.82
C GLN A 47 8.09 -1.31 16.39
N LEU A 48 8.21 -0.15 17.04
CA LEU A 48 9.31 0.79 16.81
C LEU A 48 10.66 0.23 17.27
N ASP A 49 10.70 -0.45 18.41
CA ASP A 49 11.96 -0.99 18.95
C ASP A 49 12.49 -2.19 18.15
N GLU A 50 11.59 -2.92 17.47
CA GLU A 50 11.91 -4.11 16.67
C GLU A 50 12.26 -3.79 15.21
N SER A 51 11.83 -2.64 14.69
CA SER A 51 12.07 -2.24 13.28
C SER A 51 12.77 -0.88 13.18
N PRO A 52 14.12 -0.85 13.21
CA PRO A 52 14.89 0.35 12.90
C PRO A 52 14.53 1.02 11.57
N GLU A 53 14.15 0.24 10.56
CA GLU A 53 13.72 0.76 9.26
C GLU A 53 12.38 1.50 9.37
N TYR A 54 11.41 0.94 10.09
CA TYR A 54 10.12 1.59 10.34
C TYR A 54 10.27 2.89 11.13
N VAL A 55 11.17 2.92 12.12
CA VAL A 55 11.50 4.14 12.87
C VAL A 55 12.00 5.26 11.95
N THR A 56 12.90 4.96 11.00
CA THR A 56 13.34 5.95 9.99
C THR A 56 12.18 6.37 9.09
N SER A 57 11.33 5.43 8.64
CA SER A 57 10.22 5.76 7.74
C SER A 57 9.23 6.78 8.34
N LEU A 58 9.07 6.75 9.66
CA LEU A 58 8.24 7.67 10.44
C LEU A 58 8.96 8.96 10.87
N GLY A 59 10.27 9.09 10.62
CA GLY A 59 11.10 10.21 11.07
C GLY A 59 11.40 10.20 12.58
N LEU A 60 11.27 9.04 13.22
CA LEU A 60 11.43 8.86 14.68
C LEU A 60 12.83 8.39 15.08
N ASP A 61 13.78 8.33 14.14
CA ASP A 61 15.17 7.88 14.35
C ASP A 61 16.06 8.97 14.99
N LYS A 62 15.50 9.66 15.98
CA LYS A 62 16.07 10.79 16.72
C LYS A 62 15.82 10.59 18.23
N GLY A 63 16.45 11.42 19.07
CA GLY A 63 16.23 11.39 20.52
C GLY A 63 16.48 10.01 21.12
N THR A 64 15.49 9.44 21.81
CA THR A 64 15.60 8.13 22.48
C THR A 64 15.83 6.97 21.50
N ARG A 65 15.50 7.12 20.22
CA ARG A 65 15.70 6.11 19.16
C ARG A 65 16.76 6.50 18.13
N ALA A 66 17.65 7.46 18.46
CA ALA A 66 18.72 7.87 17.56
C ALA A 66 19.61 6.71 17.08
N ALA A 67 19.81 5.68 17.93
CA ALA A 67 20.59 4.49 17.58
C ALA A 67 19.98 3.68 16.42
N SER A 68 18.66 3.75 16.18
CA SER A 68 17.99 3.04 15.09
C SER A 68 18.43 3.56 13.71
N LYS A 69 18.91 4.80 13.62
CA LYS A 69 19.34 5.42 12.36
C LYS A 69 20.50 4.71 11.68
N GLY A 70 21.32 3.99 12.45
CA GLY A 70 22.48 3.23 11.95
C GLY A 70 22.23 1.72 11.80
N ARG A 71 21.00 1.24 12.04
CA ARG A 71 20.65 -0.19 12.06
C ARG A 71 19.65 -0.56 10.95
N LEU A 72 19.61 -1.84 10.60
CA LEU A 72 18.59 -2.45 9.73
C LEU A 72 17.84 -3.54 10.50
N ASP A 73 16.66 -3.91 10.00
CA ASP A 73 15.84 -4.95 10.60
C ASP A 73 16.55 -6.33 10.56
N SER A 74 16.06 -7.30 11.34
CA SER A 74 16.58 -8.66 11.33
C SER A 74 15.88 -9.52 10.28
N TYR A 75 16.65 -10.33 9.54
CA TYR A 75 16.16 -11.19 8.46
C TYR A 75 16.32 -12.68 8.82
N THR A 76 16.23 -13.02 10.10
CA THR A 76 16.44 -14.39 10.60
C THR A 76 15.13 -15.10 10.95
N LYS A 77 15.10 -16.43 10.80
CA LYS A 77 13.98 -17.26 11.29
C LYS A 77 13.84 -17.24 12.81
N ALA A 78 14.95 -17.10 13.54
CA ALA A 78 14.95 -17.00 14.99
C ALA A 78 14.19 -15.76 15.46
N GLU A 79 14.44 -14.62 14.82
CA GLU A 79 13.70 -13.40 15.12
C GLU A 79 12.22 -13.51 14.74
N GLN A 80 11.91 -14.06 13.56
CA GLN A 80 10.52 -14.31 13.16
C GLN A 80 9.77 -15.18 14.19
N ALA A 81 10.43 -16.20 14.75
CA ALA A 81 9.85 -17.04 15.79
C ALA A 81 9.69 -16.30 17.14
N ARG A 82 10.65 -15.44 17.52
CA ARG A 82 10.56 -14.60 18.72
C ARG A 82 9.36 -13.65 18.65
N VAL A 83 9.28 -12.86 17.56
CA VAL A 83 8.18 -11.91 17.33
C VAL A 83 6.83 -12.64 17.34
N LEU A 84 6.72 -13.78 16.65
CA LEU A 84 5.48 -14.58 16.66
C LEU A 84 5.07 -15.04 18.07
N ALA A 85 6.01 -15.42 18.93
CA ALA A 85 5.71 -15.82 20.30
C ALA A 85 5.18 -14.63 21.13
N GLU A 86 5.75 -13.45 20.94
CA GLU A 86 5.32 -12.22 21.60
C GLU A 86 3.95 -11.72 21.10
N ASP A 87 3.68 -11.85 19.81
CA ASP A 87 2.38 -11.56 19.21
C ASP A 87 1.29 -12.49 19.76
N LYS A 88 1.60 -13.78 19.93
CA LYS A 88 0.69 -14.74 20.61
C LYS A 88 0.42 -14.35 22.05
N ALA A 89 1.45 -13.94 22.79
CA ALA A 89 1.30 -13.46 24.16
C ALA A 89 0.45 -12.19 24.22
N SER A 90 0.64 -11.27 23.27
CA SER A 90 -0.12 -10.03 23.14
C SER A 90 -1.60 -10.28 22.83
N LEU A 91 -1.89 -11.20 21.89
CA LEU A 91 -3.25 -11.63 21.60
C LEU A 91 -3.92 -12.27 22.82
N ALA A 92 -3.21 -13.14 23.54
CA ALA A 92 -3.72 -13.77 24.75
C ALA A 92 -4.00 -12.74 25.86
N ALA A 93 -3.17 -11.70 25.98
CA ALA A 93 -3.38 -10.60 26.92
C ALA A 93 -4.60 -9.75 26.52
N LEU A 94 -4.76 -9.41 25.24
CA LEU A 94 -5.91 -8.67 24.71
C LEU A 94 -7.23 -9.39 25.00
N ARG A 95 -7.28 -10.70 24.74
CA ARG A 95 -8.49 -11.52 24.96
C ARG A 95 -8.91 -11.64 26.44
N LYS A 96 -8.10 -11.18 27.40
CA LYS A 96 -8.49 -11.08 28.81
C LYS A 96 -9.27 -9.82 29.15
N LEU A 97 -9.31 -8.83 28.27
CA LEU A 97 -10.13 -7.63 28.44
C LEU A 97 -11.60 -7.97 28.12
N ASP A 98 -12.52 -7.50 28.96
CA ASP A 98 -13.94 -7.57 28.65
C ASP A 98 -14.30 -6.47 27.65
N ARG A 99 -14.59 -6.87 26.40
CA ARG A 99 -15.00 -5.96 25.33
C ARG A 99 -16.25 -5.16 25.71
N ALA A 100 -17.20 -5.75 26.42
CA ALA A 100 -18.46 -5.07 26.77
C ALA A 100 -18.26 -3.94 27.80
N ALA A 101 -17.18 -4.01 28.57
CA ALA A 101 -16.81 -3.00 29.54
C ALA A 101 -16.01 -1.82 28.94
N LEU A 102 -15.71 -1.85 27.64
CA LEU A 102 -15.07 -0.75 26.91
C LEU A 102 -16.11 0.25 26.40
N SER A 103 -15.72 1.53 26.32
CA SER A 103 -16.54 2.53 25.63
C SER A 103 -16.67 2.21 24.13
N PRO A 104 -17.73 2.67 23.43
CA PRO A 104 -17.97 2.30 22.03
C PRO A 104 -16.78 2.53 21.08
N GLY A 105 -16.06 3.66 21.22
CA GLY A 105 -14.85 3.92 20.43
C GLY A 105 -13.70 2.96 20.74
N GLN A 106 -13.57 2.56 22.01
CA GLN A 106 -12.55 1.59 22.42
C GLN A 106 -12.90 0.16 22.05
N GLN A 107 -14.19 -0.19 21.92
CA GLN A 107 -14.61 -1.48 21.35
C GLN A 107 -14.12 -1.63 19.91
N LEU A 108 -14.23 -0.58 19.09
CA LEU A 108 -13.71 -0.61 17.72
C LEU A 108 -12.18 -0.76 17.70
N ASN A 109 -11.45 -0.01 18.52
CA ASN A 109 -10.00 -0.16 18.63
C ASN A 109 -9.60 -1.58 19.06
N TYR A 110 -10.30 -2.14 20.04
CA TYR A 110 -10.11 -3.51 20.49
C TYR A 110 -10.29 -4.51 19.35
N ASP A 111 -11.42 -4.45 18.64
CA ASP A 111 -11.76 -5.40 17.57
C ASP A 111 -10.71 -5.38 16.47
N VAL A 112 -10.24 -4.19 16.09
CA VAL A 112 -9.23 -4.06 15.04
C VAL A 112 -7.86 -4.56 15.50
N VAL A 113 -7.43 -4.24 16.72
CA VAL A 113 -6.13 -4.70 17.23
C VAL A 113 -6.13 -6.21 17.44
N VAL A 114 -7.23 -6.78 17.95
CA VAL A 114 -7.40 -8.24 18.02
C VAL A 114 -7.30 -8.86 16.62
N TYR A 115 -7.98 -8.29 15.63
CA TYR A 115 -7.90 -8.78 14.26
C TYR A 115 -6.46 -8.79 13.72
N ILE A 116 -5.68 -7.72 13.95
CA ILE A 116 -4.26 -7.65 13.54
C ILE A 116 -3.47 -8.85 14.09
N PHE A 117 -3.52 -9.05 15.42
CA PHE A 117 -2.77 -10.13 16.04
C PHE A 117 -3.30 -11.52 15.68
N GLU A 118 -4.61 -11.67 15.46
CA GLU A 118 -5.18 -12.92 14.95
C GLU A 118 -4.62 -13.30 13.59
N GLN A 119 -4.58 -12.35 12.64
CA GLN A 119 -4.04 -12.63 11.31
C GLN A 119 -2.54 -12.93 11.35
N VAL A 120 -1.76 -12.14 12.09
CA VAL A 120 -0.31 -12.34 12.24
C VAL A 120 -0.01 -13.71 12.87
N THR A 121 -0.68 -14.05 13.96
CA THR A 121 -0.42 -15.30 14.68
C THR A 121 -0.94 -16.54 13.95
N LYS A 122 -2.08 -16.45 13.25
CA LYS A 122 -2.63 -17.55 12.44
C LYS A 122 -1.68 -17.92 11.31
N GLY A 123 -1.31 -16.95 10.47
CA GLY A 123 -0.44 -17.20 9.32
C GLY A 123 0.98 -17.60 9.76
N GLY A 124 1.57 -16.88 10.71
CA GLY A 124 2.92 -17.17 11.22
C GLY A 124 3.07 -18.53 11.89
N SER A 125 1.98 -19.13 12.41
CA SER A 125 2.03 -20.46 13.03
C SER A 125 1.86 -21.61 12.04
N LYS A 126 1.27 -21.36 10.87
CA LYS A 126 0.76 -22.43 10.00
C LYS A 126 1.75 -22.86 8.93
N TYR A 127 2.60 -21.93 8.46
CA TYR A 127 3.49 -22.12 7.32
C TYR A 127 4.96 -21.97 7.73
N PRO A 128 5.82 -22.99 7.51
CA PRO A 128 7.20 -23.01 8.02
C PRO A 128 8.23 -22.35 7.08
N TYR A 129 7.77 -21.76 5.98
CA TYR A 129 8.57 -21.14 4.94
C TYR A 129 8.13 -19.70 4.68
N GLY A 130 9.04 -18.89 4.15
CA GLY A 130 8.76 -17.49 3.85
C GLY A 130 8.22 -16.72 5.06
N ARG A 131 7.41 -15.70 4.78
CA ARG A 131 6.73 -14.89 5.80
C ARG A 131 5.23 -14.96 5.58
N SER A 132 4.49 -15.26 6.65
CA SER A 132 3.02 -15.31 6.66
C SER A 132 2.44 -14.56 7.87
N GLY A 133 3.27 -13.83 8.62
CA GLY A 133 2.85 -13.01 9.76
C GLY A 133 2.41 -11.64 9.25
N GLY A 134 1.10 -11.45 9.08
CA GLY A 134 0.49 -10.18 8.65
C GLY A 134 0.50 -9.94 7.14
N TYR A 135 1.42 -10.58 6.41
CA TYR A 135 1.50 -10.57 4.96
C TYR A 135 2.05 -11.90 4.45
N PHE A 136 1.58 -12.36 3.29
CA PHE A 136 1.92 -13.67 2.72
C PHE A 136 2.95 -13.52 1.58
N VAL A 137 4.22 -13.75 1.93
CA VAL A 137 5.36 -13.80 1.01
C VAL A 137 6.01 -15.19 1.10
N PRO A 138 5.74 -16.10 0.16
CA PRO A 138 6.25 -17.47 0.22
C PRO A 138 7.76 -17.58 -0.04
N TYR A 139 8.38 -16.55 -0.63
CA TYR A 139 9.78 -16.58 -1.06
C TYR A 139 10.58 -15.45 -0.40
N SER A 140 11.56 -15.84 0.40
CA SER A 140 12.40 -14.92 1.17
C SER A 140 13.33 -14.09 0.27
N ILE A 141 13.71 -14.66 -0.88
CA ILE A 141 14.45 -13.99 -1.95
C ILE A 141 13.68 -14.16 -3.26
N CYS A 142 13.19 -13.06 -3.81
CA CYS A 142 12.65 -12.98 -5.17
C CYS A 142 12.77 -11.54 -5.69
N GLN A 143 12.25 -11.28 -6.89
CA GLN A 143 12.37 -9.97 -7.55
C GLN A 143 11.63 -8.82 -6.84
N LEU A 144 10.81 -9.15 -5.83
CA LEU A 144 10.07 -8.21 -4.98
C LEU A 144 10.27 -8.46 -3.48
N SER A 145 11.23 -9.30 -3.08
CA SER A 145 11.43 -9.63 -1.66
C SER A 145 12.87 -9.95 -1.34
N GLY A 146 13.29 -9.47 -0.17
CA GLY A 146 14.66 -9.61 0.34
C GLY A 146 15.40 -8.27 0.34
N PRO A 147 16.50 -8.20 1.12
CA PRO A 147 17.20 -6.94 1.36
C PRO A 147 17.86 -6.37 0.10
N HIS A 148 18.27 -7.22 -0.85
CA HIS A 148 18.85 -6.77 -2.13
C HIS A 148 17.91 -5.89 -2.96
N TYR A 149 16.59 -6.08 -2.79
CA TYR A 149 15.56 -5.30 -3.47
C TYR A 149 15.26 -4.00 -2.74
N GLY A 150 14.97 -4.06 -1.42
CA GLY A 150 14.45 -2.91 -0.68
C GLY A 150 15.49 -1.95 -0.09
N ILE A 151 16.63 -2.46 0.40
CA ILE A 151 17.58 -1.65 1.18
C ILE A 151 18.26 -0.55 0.35
N PRO A 152 18.69 -0.78 -0.92
CA PRO A 152 19.31 0.28 -1.71
C PRO A 152 18.39 1.49 -1.90
N ASP A 153 17.09 1.26 -2.18
CA ASP A 153 16.12 2.34 -2.28
C ASP A 153 15.89 3.03 -0.93
N PHE A 154 15.67 2.27 0.15
CA PHE A 154 15.50 2.81 1.50
C PHE A 154 16.65 3.74 1.92
N LEU A 155 17.89 3.35 1.62
CA LEU A 155 19.07 4.17 1.92
C LEU A 155 19.06 5.48 1.14
N ASP A 156 18.78 5.45 -0.16
CA ASP A 156 18.80 6.68 -0.97
C ASP A 156 17.59 7.58 -0.69
N SER A 157 16.40 7.00 -0.52
CA SER A 157 15.12 7.71 -0.54
C SER A 157 14.59 8.08 0.86
N GLN A 158 14.89 7.29 1.90
CA GLN A 158 14.32 7.49 3.24
C GLN A 158 15.33 7.88 4.31
N HIS A 159 16.56 7.35 4.28
CA HIS A 159 17.58 7.75 5.26
C HIS A 159 17.91 9.24 5.09
N VAL A 160 17.83 10.04 6.15
CA VAL A 160 18.07 11.51 6.11
C VAL A 160 19.51 11.85 6.49
N ILE A 161 20.23 12.56 5.61
CA ILE A 161 21.60 13.08 5.84
C ILE A 161 21.56 14.62 5.92
N GLU A 162 21.64 15.14 7.15
CA GLU A 162 21.73 16.58 7.44
C GLU A 162 23.00 16.94 8.22
N THR A 163 23.54 15.98 8.97
CA THR A 163 24.70 16.16 9.85
C THR A 163 25.76 15.08 9.62
N LYS A 164 26.94 15.29 10.20
CA LYS A 164 28.01 14.28 10.21
C LYS A 164 27.56 12.94 10.83
N ALA A 165 26.82 12.99 11.94
CA ALA A 165 26.31 11.79 12.61
C ALA A 165 25.33 11.00 11.71
N ASP A 166 24.58 11.69 10.84
CA ASP A 166 23.71 11.03 9.88
C ASP A 166 24.51 10.30 8.80
N ALA A 167 25.58 10.91 8.30
CA ALA A 167 26.47 10.26 7.33
C ALA A 167 27.17 9.03 7.95
N GLU A 168 27.58 9.10 9.22
CA GLU A 168 28.11 7.95 9.98
C GLU A 168 27.06 6.84 10.12
N ALA A 169 25.80 7.20 10.39
CA ALA A 169 24.70 6.25 10.48
C ALA A 169 24.38 5.59 9.11
N TYR A 170 24.45 6.35 8.01
CA TYR A 170 24.34 5.80 6.65
C TYR A 170 25.42 4.74 6.39
N VAL A 171 26.68 5.07 6.70
CA VAL A 171 27.82 4.16 6.55
C VAL A 171 27.65 2.93 7.45
N SER A 172 27.13 3.08 8.68
CA SER A 172 26.77 1.96 9.54
C SER A 172 25.77 1.02 8.86
N ARG A 173 24.73 1.57 8.22
CA ARG A 173 23.75 0.75 7.48
C ARG A 173 24.33 0.04 6.27
N LEU A 174 25.42 0.53 5.65
CA LEU A 174 26.11 -0.23 4.60
C LEU A 174 26.73 -1.52 5.15
N ARG A 175 27.28 -1.49 6.37
CA ARG A 175 27.80 -2.70 7.04
C ARG A 175 26.65 -3.65 7.42
N GLU A 176 25.56 -3.09 7.95
CA GLU A 176 24.35 -3.86 8.24
C GLU A 176 23.73 -4.47 6.98
N PHE A 177 23.86 -3.81 5.82
CA PHE A 177 23.36 -4.34 4.56
C PHE A 177 24.03 -5.66 4.19
N ALA A 178 25.36 -5.77 4.38
CA ALA A 178 26.07 -7.03 4.20
C ALA A 178 25.57 -8.11 5.18
N ARG A 179 25.34 -7.76 6.45
CA ARG A 179 24.75 -8.66 7.46
C ARG A 179 23.39 -9.20 7.02
N VAL A 180 22.45 -8.33 6.63
CA VAL A 180 21.09 -8.75 6.28
C VAL A 180 21.02 -9.53 4.96
N LEU A 181 21.92 -9.26 4.01
CA LEU A 181 22.07 -10.09 2.80
C LEU A 181 22.42 -11.54 3.15
N ASP A 182 23.33 -11.74 4.09
CA ASP A 182 23.70 -13.07 4.58
C ASP A 182 22.58 -13.74 5.39
N GLU A 183 21.87 -12.98 6.23
CA GLU A 183 20.71 -13.48 6.96
C GLU A 183 19.61 -13.97 6.02
N ALA A 184 19.24 -13.16 5.02
CA ALA A 184 18.25 -13.54 4.02
C ALA A 184 18.71 -14.75 3.18
N THR A 185 20.01 -14.85 2.89
CA THR A 185 20.61 -16.02 2.20
C THR A 185 20.42 -17.28 3.03
N ARG A 186 20.75 -17.25 4.34
CA ARG A 186 20.52 -18.39 5.25
C ARG A 186 19.05 -18.74 5.41
N PHE A 187 18.19 -17.72 5.52
CA PHE A 187 16.74 -17.93 5.59
C PHE A 187 16.25 -18.70 4.36
N GLN A 188 16.64 -18.26 3.16
CA GLN A 188 16.22 -18.91 1.92
C GLN A 188 16.82 -20.31 1.77
N GLN A 189 18.04 -20.56 2.25
CA GLN A 189 18.63 -21.91 2.32
C GLN A 189 17.79 -22.84 3.20
N ASP A 190 17.31 -22.36 4.36
CA ASP A 190 16.42 -23.13 5.23
C ASP A 190 15.06 -23.42 4.57
N ASP A 191 14.56 -22.53 3.69
CA ASP A 191 13.31 -22.70 2.96
C ASP A 191 13.39 -23.77 1.85
N VAL A 192 14.59 -24.07 1.34
CA VAL A 192 14.81 -25.09 0.30
C VAL A 192 14.27 -26.46 0.70
N ARG A 193 14.38 -26.83 1.99
CA ARG A 193 13.87 -28.12 2.50
C ARG A 193 12.35 -28.29 2.35
N PHE A 194 11.63 -27.18 2.14
CA PHE A 194 10.19 -27.16 1.90
C PHE A 194 9.83 -26.99 0.41
N GLY A 195 10.82 -26.89 -0.49
CA GLY A 195 10.61 -26.51 -1.88
C GLY A 195 10.17 -25.05 -2.07
N ALA A 196 10.34 -24.21 -1.04
CA ALA A 196 9.85 -22.84 -1.01
C ALA A 196 10.91 -21.84 -1.52
N PHE A 197 11.01 -21.73 -2.83
CA PHE A 197 11.79 -20.72 -3.54
C PHE A 197 11.05 -20.33 -4.82
N ALA A 198 11.31 -19.14 -5.37
CA ALA A 198 10.50 -18.57 -6.44
C ALA A 198 10.55 -19.40 -7.75
N PRO A 199 9.53 -19.27 -8.63
CA PRO A 199 9.55 -19.86 -9.97
C PRO A 199 10.74 -19.37 -10.80
N ASP A 200 11.03 -20.11 -11.86
CA ASP A 200 12.26 -19.94 -12.62
C ASP A 200 12.40 -18.53 -13.26
N PHE A 201 11.33 -18.02 -13.85
CA PHE A 201 11.25 -16.67 -14.42
C PHE A 201 11.39 -15.56 -13.36
N CYS A 202 10.91 -15.78 -12.14
CA CYS A 202 11.11 -14.84 -11.03
C CYS A 202 12.58 -14.84 -10.58
N LEU A 203 13.21 -16.01 -10.51
CA LEU A 203 14.63 -16.12 -10.18
C LEU A 203 15.54 -15.51 -11.26
N ASP A 204 15.14 -15.55 -12.54
CA ASP A 204 15.86 -14.87 -13.62
C ASP A 204 15.84 -13.34 -13.45
N LEU A 205 14.70 -12.78 -13.02
CA LEU A 205 14.59 -11.36 -12.66
C LEU A 205 15.44 -11.03 -11.42
N THR A 206 15.36 -11.84 -10.36
CA THR A 206 16.19 -11.69 -9.16
C THR A 206 17.67 -11.73 -9.49
N MET A 207 18.11 -12.68 -10.32
CA MET A 207 19.49 -12.80 -10.77
C MET A 207 19.94 -11.54 -11.53
N SER A 208 19.07 -10.99 -12.38
CA SER A 208 19.34 -9.76 -13.11
C SER A 208 19.53 -8.56 -12.17
N GLN A 209 18.67 -8.42 -11.15
CA GLN A 209 18.79 -7.37 -10.13
C GLN A 209 20.09 -7.50 -9.32
N LEU A 210 20.40 -8.71 -8.84
CA LEU A 210 21.62 -8.98 -8.07
C LEU A 210 22.88 -8.67 -8.89
N ARG A 211 22.92 -9.11 -10.16
CA ARG A 211 24.04 -8.80 -11.07
C ARG A 211 24.15 -7.31 -11.37
N ALA A 212 23.04 -6.59 -11.50
CA ALA A 212 23.05 -5.15 -11.71
C ALA A 212 23.61 -4.39 -10.49
N LEU A 213 23.25 -4.83 -9.27
CA LEU A 213 23.76 -4.24 -8.04
C LEU A 213 25.25 -4.55 -7.83
N ARG A 214 25.67 -5.78 -8.15
CA ARG A 214 27.05 -6.27 -7.97
C ARG A 214 28.03 -5.87 -9.08
N GLY A 215 27.55 -5.69 -10.30
CA GLY A 215 28.36 -5.56 -11.51
C GLY A 215 28.95 -4.17 -11.77
N LYS A 216 28.58 -3.17 -10.98
CA LYS A 216 29.16 -1.82 -11.05
C LYS A 216 30.43 -1.73 -10.17
N PRO A 217 31.41 -0.88 -10.52
CA PRO A 217 32.43 -0.46 -9.57
C PRO A 217 31.78 0.07 -8.29
N ALA A 218 32.35 -0.24 -7.11
CA ALA A 218 31.74 0.11 -5.83
C ALA A 218 31.44 1.62 -5.73
N ALA A 219 32.39 2.48 -6.14
CA ALA A 219 32.21 3.94 -6.20
C ALA A 219 31.04 4.42 -7.09
N ALA A 220 30.62 3.63 -8.08
CA ALA A 220 29.54 3.95 -9.03
C ALA A 220 28.22 3.26 -8.67
N THR A 221 28.12 2.67 -7.47
CA THR A 221 26.85 2.14 -6.97
C THR A 221 26.04 3.26 -6.32
N VAL A 222 24.70 3.15 -6.36
CA VAL A 222 23.81 4.09 -5.66
C VAL A 222 24.13 4.18 -4.16
N LEU A 223 24.63 3.09 -3.57
CA LEU A 223 25.04 3.00 -2.18
C LEU A 223 26.16 3.99 -1.83
N VAL A 224 27.13 4.21 -2.73
CA VAL A 224 28.23 5.16 -2.53
C VAL A 224 27.88 6.54 -3.07
N GLU A 225 27.31 6.61 -4.28
CA GLU A 225 26.97 7.88 -4.92
C GLU A 225 25.96 8.68 -4.10
N SER A 226 25.01 8.01 -3.42
CA SER A 226 24.02 8.69 -2.57
C SER A 226 24.68 9.47 -1.44
N VAL A 227 25.51 8.82 -0.62
CA VAL A 227 26.17 9.48 0.52
C VAL A 227 27.13 10.58 0.05
N VAL A 228 27.89 10.35 -1.02
CA VAL A 228 28.79 11.37 -1.60
C VAL A 228 28.02 12.59 -2.08
N ARG A 229 26.97 12.38 -2.89
CA ARG A 229 26.15 13.46 -3.44
C ARG A 229 25.51 14.29 -2.34
N ARG A 230 24.96 13.64 -1.33
CA ARG A 230 24.19 14.29 -0.26
C ARG A 230 25.07 14.98 0.78
N THR A 231 26.20 14.37 1.16
CA THR A 231 27.17 15.03 2.06
C THR A 231 27.84 16.23 1.39
N LYS A 232 28.18 16.13 0.10
CA LYS A 232 28.69 17.27 -0.69
C LYS A 232 27.67 18.41 -0.75
N ALA A 233 26.40 18.11 -1.03
CA ALA A 233 25.34 19.12 -1.10
C ALA A 233 25.14 19.85 0.25
N LYS A 234 25.44 19.20 1.37
CA LYS A 234 25.31 19.74 2.73
C LYS A 234 26.63 20.28 3.32
N GLY A 235 27.74 20.21 2.59
CA GLY A 235 29.05 20.63 3.09
C GLY A 235 29.56 19.80 4.28
N ILE A 236 29.14 18.53 4.42
CA ILE A 236 29.52 17.67 5.54
C ILE A 236 30.93 17.12 5.31
N ALA A 237 31.91 17.56 6.11
CA ALA A 237 33.30 17.14 6.01
C ALA A 237 33.50 15.64 6.32
N GLY A 238 34.32 14.97 5.51
CA GLY A 238 34.67 13.55 5.65
C GLY A 238 35.00 12.91 4.31
N ASP A 239 35.69 11.76 4.33
CA ASP A 239 35.94 10.95 3.14
C ASP A 239 34.87 9.84 2.99
N TRP A 240 33.61 10.28 2.89
CA TRP A 240 32.46 9.38 2.86
C TRP A 240 32.47 8.44 1.65
N GLY A 241 33.05 8.88 0.54
CA GLY A 241 33.21 8.08 -0.67
C GLY A 241 34.12 6.88 -0.43
N ALA A 242 35.34 7.10 0.08
CA ALA A 242 36.27 6.01 0.33
C ALA A 242 35.79 5.07 1.44
N GLU A 243 35.16 5.60 2.51
CA GLU A 243 34.64 4.75 3.58
C GLU A 243 33.49 3.86 3.09
N ALA A 244 32.52 4.42 2.37
CA ALA A 244 31.43 3.65 1.79
C ALA A 244 31.93 2.65 0.74
N GLU A 245 32.85 3.06 -0.14
CA GLU A 245 33.43 2.19 -1.15
C GLU A 245 34.15 0.99 -0.55
N LYS A 246 34.91 1.19 0.54
CA LYS A 246 35.57 0.10 1.27
C LYS A 246 34.58 -0.92 1.81
N ILE A 247 33.45 -0.49 2.37
CA ILE A 247 32.41 -1.40 2.89
C ILE A 247 31.69 -2.09 1.74
N VAL A 248 31.32 -1.36 0.69
CA VAL A 248 30.60 -1.93 -0.45
C VAL A 248 31.44 -2.99 -1.16
N SER A 249 32.73 -2.69 -1.42
CA SER A 249 33.64 -3.64 -2.06
C SER A 249 34.07 -4.79 -1.14
N GLY A 250 34.31 -4.53 0.15
CA GLY A 250 34.84 -5.49 1.11
C GLY A 250 33.79 -6.40 1.75
N ASP A 251 32.58 -5.90 1.99
CA ASP A 251 31.55 -6.59 2.78
C ASP A 251 30.29 -6.89 1.95
N VAL A 252 29.73 -5.87 1.28
CA VAL A 252 28.45 -6.00 0.55
C VAL A 252 28.61 -6.86 -0.70
N PHE A 253 29.65 -6.62 -1.50
CA PHE A 253 29.90 -7.36 -2.73
C PHE A 253 30.10 -8.86 -2.49
N PRO A 254 30.91 -9.32 -1.51
CA PRO A 254 30.98 -10.72 -1.15
C PRO A 254 29.64 -11.32 -0.67
N ALA A 255 28.82 -10.56 0.06
CA ALA A 255 27.48 -11.02 0.47
C ALA A 255 26.55 -11.18 -0.75
N LEU A 256 26.59 -10.25 -1.71
CA LEU A 256 25.89 -10.38 -2.99
C LEU A 256 26.38 -11.58 -3.79
N ASP A 257 27.69 -11.85 -3.83
CA ASP A 257 28.26 -13.00 -4.54
C ASP A 257 27.75 -14.33 -3.96
N ARG A 258 27.62 -14.43 -2.63
CA ARG A 258 26.99 -15.60 -1.97
C ARG A 258 25.51 -15.73 -2.33
N GLN A 259 24.78 -14.63 -2.33
CA GLN A 259 23.36 -14.63 -2.71
C GLN A 259 23.16 -14.99 -4.19
N ILE A 260 24.01 -14.49 -5.09
CA ILE A 260 24.05 -14.87 -6.51
C ILE A 260 24.31 -16.37 -6.66
N ALA A 261 25.27 -16.92 -5.92
CA ALA A 261 25.55 -18.36 -5.95
C ALA A 261 24.33 -19.19 -5.49
N LEU A 262 23.65 -18.75 -4.42
CA LEU A 262 22.40 -19.38 -3.97
C LEU A 262 21.33 -19.33 -5.07
N VAL A 263 21.01 -18.15 -5.62
CA VAL A 263 19.97 -18.01 -6.65
C VAL A 263 20.31 -18.81 -7.90
N ALA A 264 21.59 -18.88 -8.31
CA ALA A 264 22.03 -19.72 -9.41
C ALA A 264 21.81 -21.22 -9.13
N GLY A 265 21.98 -21.66 -7.88
CA GLY A 265 21.64 -23.01 -7.45
C GLY A 265 20.14 -23.28 -7.48
N LEU A 266 19.34 -22.38 -6.90
CA LEU A 266 17.87 -22.47 -6.91
C LEU A 266 17.31 -22.53 -8.33
N ARG A 267 17.86 -21.73 -9.24
CA ARG A 267 17.43 -21.67 -10.65
C ARG A 267 17.53 -23.01 -11.38
N LYS A 268 18.47 -23.89 -10.99
CA LYS A 268 18.61 -25.24 -11.55
C LYS A 268 17.50 -26.19 -11.08
N ALA A 269 16.92 -25.94 -9.91
CA ALA A 269 15.86 -26.75 -9.33
C ALA A 269 14.46 -26.14 -9.52
N ALA A 270 14.37 -24.91 -10.02
CA ALA A 270 13.12 -24.18 -10.18
C ALA A 270 12.28 -24.72 -11.35
N THR A 271 10.97 -24.73 -11.13
CA THR A 271 9.99 -25.05 -12.16
C THR A 271 9.35 -23.77 -12.70
N HIS A 272 8.63 -23.93 -13.81
CA HIS A 272 7.84 -22.87 -14.41
C HIS A 272 6.45 -22.71 -13.75
N ASP A 273 6.16 -23.47 -12.68
CA ASP A 273 4.88 -23.43 -11.98
C ASP A 273 4.73 -22.10 -11.21
N ALA A 274 3.86 -21.24 -11.74
CA ALA A 274 3.63 -19.88 -11.26
C ALA A 274 2.93 -19.82 -9.88
N GLY A 275 2.04 -20.77 -9.60
CA GLY A 275 1.16 -20.72 -8.43
C GLY A 275 1.76 -21.33 -7.17
N CYS A 276 1.37 -20.77 -6.02
CA CYS A 276 1.73 -21.26 -4.70
C CYS A 276 1.07 -22.60 -4.33
N TRP A 277 0.11 -23.11 -5.12
CA TRP A 277 -0.49 -24.44 -4.98
C TRP A 277 0.55 -25.58 -4.95
N ARG A 278 1.74 -25.36 -5.52
CA ARG A 278 2.85 -26.33 -5.50
C ARG A 278 3.59 -26.41 -4.16
N LEU A 279 3.41 -25.42 -3.28
CA LEU A 279 4.08 -25.36 -1.98
C LEU A 279 3.39 -26.28 -0.97
N PRO A 280 4.06 -26.67 0.13
CA PRO A 280 3.43 -27.43 1.20
C PRO A 280 2.19 -26.69 1.74
N LYS A 281 1.02 -27.35 1.70
CA LYS A 281 -0.29 -26.75 1.99
C LYS A 281 -0.66 -25.57 1.07
N GLY A 282 -0.25 -25.60 -0.20
CA GLY A 282 -0.42 -24.49 -1.15
C GLY A 282 -1.86 -23.99 -1.31
N ASP A 283 -2.85 -24.89 -1.37
CA ASP A 283 -4.26 -24.50 -1.48
C ASP A 283 -4.74 -23.75 -0.21
N GLU A 284 -4.37 -24.24 0.97
CA GLU A 284 -4.66 -23.57 2.23
C GLU A 284 -3.89 -22.24 2.37
N TYR A 285 -2.63 -22.21 1.91
CA TYR A 285 -1.80 -21.01 1.89
C TYR A 285 -2.46 -19.92 1.08
N TYR A 286 -2.95 -20.25 -0.12
CA TYR A 286 -3.64 -19.29 -0.97
C TYR A 286 -4.95 -18.79 -0.34
N ALA A 287 -5.77 -19.69 0.20
CA ALA A 287 -7.01 -19.30 0.85
C ALA A 287 -6.77 -18.37 2.06
N ASP A 288 -5.77 -18.66 2.89
CA ASP A 288 -5.41 -17.79 4.03
C ASP A 288 -4.78 -16.47 3.56
N ALA A 289 -3.95 -16.48 2.51
CA ALA A 289 -3.39 -15.28 1.90
C ALA A 289 -4.48 -14.37 1.34
N LEU A 290 -5.48 -14.94 0.68
CA LEU A 290 -6.63 -14.23 0.14
C LEU A 290 -7.47 -13.58 1.25
N ILE A 291 -7.73 -14.31 2.35
CA ILE A 291 -8.44 -13.77 3.51
C ILE A 291 -7.63 -12.64 4.16
N ASN A 292 -6.32 -12.82 4.33
CA ASN A 292 -5.46 -11.79 4.91
C ASN A 292 -5.41 -10.53 4.03
N ALA A 293 -5.25 -10.69 2.71
CA ALA A 293 -5.14 -9.58 1.77
C ALA A 293 -6.46 -8.82 1.60
N THR A 294 -7.59 -9.53 1.59
CA THR A 294 -8.92 -8.94 1.38
C THR A 294 -9.61 -8.56 2.68
N THR A 295 -9.21 -9.13 3.81
CA THR A 295 -9.92 -9.07 5.10
C THR A 295 -11.38 -9.53 5.05
N ALA A 296 -11.73 -10.31 4.02
CA ALA A 296 -13.05 -10.88 3.77
C ALA A 296 -12.96 -12.40 3.62
N ASN A 297 -14.06 -13.09 3.91
CA ASN A 297 -14.11 -14.55 3.94
C ASN A 297 -14.61 -15.14 2.60
N PHE A 298 -14.02 -14.71 1.49
CA PHE A 298 -14.31 -15.29 0.17
C PHE A 298 -13.40 -16.48 -0.11
N THR A 299 -13.96 -17.54 -0.69
CA THR A 299 -13.21 -18.64 -1.24
C THR A 299 -12.48 -18.21 -2.54
N PRO A 300 -11.38 -18.89 -2.91
CA PRO A 300 -10.73 -18.71 -4.21
C PRO A 300 -11.68 -18.80 -5.41
N GLU A 301 -12.65 -19.72 -5.36
CA GLU A 301 -13.65 -19.89 -6.42
C GLU A 301 -14.58 -18.68 -6.53
N GLU A 302 -15.11 -18.20 -5.40
CA GLU A 302 -15.98 -17.02 -5.37
C GLU A 302 -15.26 -15.79 -5.91
N VAL A 303 -13.98 -15.59 -5.55
CA VAL A 303 -13.18 -14.49 -6.09
C VAL A 303 -12.95 -14.63 -7.59
N HIS A 304 -12.70 -15.84 -8.09
CA HIS A 304 -12.52 -16.07 -9.52
C HIS A 304 -13.80 -15.71 -10.30
N GLN A 305 -14.95 -16.23 -9.87
CA GLN A 305 -16.24 -15.98 -10.52
C GLN A 305 -16.63 -14.50 -10.45
N MET A 306 -16.46 -13.87 -9.28
CA MET A 306 -16.66 -12.44 -9.09
C MET A 306 -15.79 -11.59 -10.03
N GLY A 307 -14.55 -12.01 -10.27
CA GLY A 307 -13.67 -11.42 -11.27
C GLY A 307 -14.23 -11.51 -12.68
N LEU A 308 -14.67 -12.70 -13.11
CA LEU A 308 -15.24 -12.93 -14.44
C LEU A 308 -16.50 -12.08 -14.67
N ASP A 309 -17.38 -12.01 -13.68
CA ASP A 309 -18.61 -11.21 -13.75
C ASP A 309 -18.31 -9.72 -13.89
N GLN A 310 -17.37 -9.20 -13.08
CA GLN A 310 -16.94 -7.80 -13.16
C GLN A 310 -16.22 -7.49 -14.49
N VAL A 311 -15.39 -8.41 -15.01
CA VAL A 311 -14.77 -8.26 -16.33
C VAL A 311 -15.84 -8.12 -17.41
N ALA A 312 -16.88 -8.95 -17.40
CA ALA A 312 -17.96 -8.89 -18.37
C ALA A 312 -18.75 -7.57 -18.30
N GLU A 313 -19.16 -7.17 -17.09
CA GLU A 313 -19.91 -5.94 -16.85
C GLU A 313 -19.15 -4.70 -17.31
N ILE A 314 -17.89 -4.55 -16.87
CA ILE A 314 -17.06 -3.38 -17.19
C ILE A 314 -16.73 -3.35 -18.69
N SER A 315 -16.44 -4.50 -19.29
CA SER A 315 -16.18 -4.60 -20.73
C SER A 315 -17.38 -4.12 -21.56
N ALA A 316 -18.61 -4.46 -21.16
CA ALA A 316 -19.82 -3.99 -21.84
C ALA A 316 -19.99 -2.46 -21.75
N GLN A 317 -19.65 -1.86 -20.61
CA GLN A 317 -19.67 -0.40 -20.46
C GLN A 317 -18.63 0.29 -21.35
N ILE A 318 -17.41 -0.25 -21.41
CA ILE A 318 -16.35 0.26 -22.29
C ILE A 318 -16.77 0.11 -23.75
N ASP A 319 -17.30 -1.05 -24.15
CA ASP A 319 -17.77 -1.30 -25.52
C ASP A 319 -18.76 -0.22 -25.99
N ALA A 320 -19.75 0.10 -25.15
CA ALA A 320 -20.75 1.12 -25.46
C ALA A 320 -20.11 2.51 -25.65
N ILE A 321 -19.12 2.88 -24.83
CA ILE A 321 -18.41 4.16 -24.96
C ILE A 321 -17.59 4.17 -26.25
N LEU A 322 -16.74 3.15 -26.46
CA LEU A 322 -15.83 3.09 -27.60
C LEU A 322 -16.58 3.06 -28.94
N LYS A 323 -17.72 2.35 -29.03
CA LYS A 323 -18.58 2.38 -30.22
C LYS A 323 -19.12 3.78 -30.52
N LYS A 324 -19.57 4.52 -29.50
CA LYS A 324 -20.00 5.92 -29.65
C LYS A 324 -18.88 6.87 -30.06
N GLN A 325 -17.62 6.51 -29.78
CA GLN A 325 -16.43 7.23 -30.25
C GLN A 325 -15.94 6.76 -31.62
N GLY A 326 -16.70 5.90 -32.33
CA GLY A 326 -16.37 5.41 -33.66
C GLY A 326 -15.48 4.16 -33.70
N MET A 327 -15.10 3.60 -32.55
CA MET A 327 -14.26 2.40 -32.45
C MET A 327 -15.16 1.15 -32.41
N THR A 328 -15.56 0.65 -33.58
CA THR A 328 -16.58 -0.41 -33.74
C THR A 328 -16.03 -1.78 -34.16
N ARG A 329 -14.76 -1.89 -34.57
CA ARG A 329 -14.14 -3.14 -35.01
C ARG A 329 -13.30 -3.76 -33.89
N GLY A 330 -13.33 -5.09 -33.79
CA GLY A 330 -12.54 -5.85 -32.83
C GLY A 330 -13.12 -5.91 -31.41
N GLY A 331 -12.42 -6.65 -30.54
CA GLY A 331 -12.75 -6.77 -29.12
C GLY A 331 -12.56 -5.46 -28.34
N VAL A 332 -13.00 -5.43 -27.08
CA VAL A 332 -12.77 -4.26 -26.19
C VAL A 332 -11.27 -4.04 -25.97
N GLY A 333 -10.51 -5.09 -25.62
CA GLY A 333 -9.07 -4.97 -25.41
C GLY A 333 -8.31 -4.50 -26.64
N GLU A 334 -8.64 -5.02 -27.83
CA GLU A 334 -8.03 -4.58 -29.10
C GLU A 334 -8.25 -3.08 -29.35
N ARG A 335 -9.46 -2.58 -29.10
CA ARG A 335 -9.78 -1.16 -29.23
C ARG A 335 -9.07 -0.31 -28.18
N LEU A 336 -8.96 -0.80 -26.95
CA LEU A 336 -8.16 -0.15 -25.90
C LEU A 336 -6.66 -0.12 -26.27
N THR A 337 -6.12 -1.19 -26.85
CA THR A 337 -4.74 -1.23 -27.37
C THR A 337 -4.53 -0.21 -28.49
N ALA A 338 -5.49 -0.08 -29.40
CA ALA A 338 -5.44 0.96 -30.43
C ALA A 338 -5.48 2.36 -29.82
N LEU A 339 -6.34 2.60 -28.82
CA LEU A 339 -6.44 3.88 -28.13
C LEU A 339 -5.17 4.22 -27.33
N ASN A 340 -4.52 3.22 -26.72
CA ASN A 340 -3.23 3.35 -26.04
C ASN A 340 -2.10 3.81 -26.97
N LYS A 341 -2.24 3.60 -28.28
CA LYS A 341 -1.25 3.95 -29.30
C LYS A 341 -1.64 5.18 -30.13
N ASP A 342 -2.82 5.77 -29.90
CA ASP A 342 -3.28 6.95 -30.63
C ASP A 342 -2.37 8.14 -30.30
N PRO A 343 -1.70 8.78 -31.27
CA PRO A 343 -0.87 9.96 -31.05
C PRO A 343 -1.58 11.10 -30.30
N LYS A 344 -2.91 11.20 -30.37
CA LYS A 344 -3.71 12.19 -29.62
C LYS A 344 -3.73 11.92 -28.12
N GLN A 345 -3.46 10.68 -27.70
CA GLN A 345 -3.39 10.27 -26.31
C GLN A 345 -1.96 10.29 -25.75
N LEU A 346 -0.94 10.46 -26.60
CA LEU A 346 0.45 10.37 -26.19
C LEU A 346 1.07 11.74 -25.91
N TYR A 347 1.86 11.79 -24.84
CA TYR A 347 2.79 12.90 -24.60
C TYR A 347 4.15 12.55 -25.21
N PRO A 348 4.90 13.52 -25.76
CA PRO A 348 6.26 13.27 -26.21
C PRO A 348 7.16 12.73 -25.08
N ASN A 349 8.07 11.82 -25.41
CA ASN A 349 9.03 11.21 -24.47
C ASN A 349 10.21 12.15 -24.11
N THR A 350 9.93 13.43 -23.93
CA THR A 350 10.88 14.49 -23.58
C THR A 350 10.56 15.06 -22.20
N ASP A 351 11.50 15.75 -21.56
CA ASP A 351 11.23 16.38 -20.27
C ASP A 351 10.13 17.44 -20.33
N GLU A 352 10.01 18.15 -21.46
CA GLU A 352 8.87 19.04 -21.72
C GLU A 352 7.53 18.26 -21.78
N GLY A 353 7.50 17.11 -22.46
CA GLY A 353 6.31 16.26 -22.51
C GLY A 353 5.90 15.73 -21.14
N ARG A 354 6.88 15.34 -20.32
CA ARG A 354 6.67 14.91 -18.92
C ARG A 354 6.17 16.05 -18.04
N ALA A 355 6.71 17.27 -18.20
CA ALA A 355 6.23 18.45 -17.49
C ALA A 355 4.79 18.81 -17.88
N LYS A 356 4.43 18.73 -19.18
CA LYS A 356 3.05 18.92 -19.65
C LYS A 356 2.08 17.89 -19.07
N LEU A 357 2.52 16.63 -18.94
CA LEU A 357 1.73 15.57 -18.32
C LEU A 357 1.46 15.89 -16.84
N ILE A 358 2.50 16.27 -16.07
CA ILE A 358 2.34 16.67 -14.65
C ILE A 358 1.44 17.91 -14.53
N GLY A 359 1.58 18.88 -15.43
CA GLY A 359 0.69 20.04 -15.51
C GLY A 359 -0.78 19.65 -15.66
N TYR A 360 -1.08 18.70 -16.54
CA TYR A 360 -2.43 18.16 -16.71
C TYR A 360 -2.95 17.44 -15.45
N ILE A 361 -2.10 16.67 -14.77
CA ILE A 361 -2.47 16.06 -13.46
C ILE A 361 -2.82 17.14 -12.43
N ASN A 362 -2.02 18.21 -12.33
CA ASN A 362 -2.30 19.31 -11.40
C ASN A 362 -3.62 20.03 -11.71
N GLU A 363 -4.00 20.14 -12.99
CA GLU A 363 -5.32 20.65 -13.38
C GLU A 363 -6.45 19.71 -12.91
N LEU A 364 -6.27 18.40 -13.09
CA LEU A 364 -7.24 17.38 -12.65
C LEU A 364 -7.45 17.43 -11.13
N VAL A 365 -6.38 17.60 -10.35
CA VAL A 365 -6.43 17.77 -8.89
C VAL A 365 -7.29 19.00 -8.52
N LYS A 366 -7.03 20.17 -9.10
CA LYS A 366 -7.82 21.39 -8.83
C LYS A 366 -9.31 21.21 -9.14
N VAL A 367 -9.62 20.52 -10.24
CA VAL A 367 -11.01 20.27 -10.66
C VAL A 367 -11.76 19.42 -9.64
N ILE A 368 -11.14 18.35 -9.13
CA ILE A 368 -11.78 17.46 -8.16
C ILE A 368 -11.82 18.07 -6.76
N GLU A 369 -10.80 18.82 -6.34
CA GLU A 369 -10.78 19.55 -5.06
C GLU A 369 -12.00 20.47 -4.90
N ALA A 370 -12.35 21.22 -5.95
CA ALA A 370 -13.52 22.09 -5.97
C ALA A 370 -14.86 21.33 -5.81
N LYS A 371 -14.88 20.01 -6.05
CA LYS A 371 -16.06 19.15 -5.93
C LYS A 371 -16.13 18.40 -4.60
N LEU A 372 -15.03 18.27 -3.87
CA LEU A 372 -14.98 17.49 -2.62
C LEU A 372 -16.04 17.90 -1.58
N PRO A 373 -16.38 19.19 -1.37
CA PRO A 373 -17.42 19.57 -0.41
C PRO A 373 -18.81 18.97 -0.69
N GLN A 374 -19.05 18.44 -1.90
CA GLN A 374 -20.29 17.74 -2.24
C GLN A 374 -20.35 16.32 -1.66
N ALA A 375 -19.19 15.73 -1.35
CA ALA A 375 -19.06 14.35 -0.89
C ALA A 375 -18.38 14.21 0.47
N PHE A 376 -17.74 15.23 1.02
CA PHE A 376 -17.01 15.14 2.29
C PHE A 376 -17.41 16.23 3.27
N ALA A 377 -17.60 15.87 4.54
CA ALA A 377 -17.79 16.83 5.64
C ALA A 377 -16.45 17.31 6.19
N SER A 378 -15.45 16.41 6.26
CA SER A 378 -14.08 16.70 6.66
C SER A 378 -13.10 16.58 5.49
N LEU A 379 -12.14 17.50 5.39
CA LEU A 379 -11.05 17.47 4.41
C LEU A 379 -9.71 17.54 5.13
N PRO A 380 -8.66 16.85 4.63
CA PRO A 380 -7.32 16.93 5.22
C PRO A 380 -6.72 18.32 5.04
N LYS A 381 -5.78 18.67 5.93
CA LYS A 381 -5.01 19.92 5.87
C LYS A 381 -3.70 19.75 5.10
N ALA A 382 -3.15 18.54 5.07
CA ALA A 382 -1.94 18.25 4.32
C ALA A 382 -2.12 18.59 2.83
N ALA A 383 -1.14 19.26 2.23
CA ALA A 383 -1.14 19.56 0.80
C ALA A 383 -0.59 18.37 -0.01
N LEU A 384 -1.12 18.17 -1.21
CA LEU A 384 -0.62 17.19 -2.17
C LEU A 384 0.40 17.82 -3.12
N GLU A 385 1.56 17.18 -3.25
CA GLU A 385 2.51 17.46 -4.33
C GLU A 385 2.54 16.32 -5.35
N VAL A 386 2.61 16.64 -6.64
CA VAL A 386 2.75 15.64 -7.71
C VAL A 386 4.17 15.67 -8.24
N LYS A 387 4.87 14.52 -8.21
CA LYS A 387 6.25 14.39 -8.68
C LYS A 387 6.42 13.27 -9.68
N ARG A 388 7.36 13.46 -10.60
CA ARG A 388 7.91 12.34 -11.38
C ARG A 388 8.78 11.48 -10.46
N VAL A 389 8.69 10.16 -10.62
CA VAL A 389 9.69 9.25 -10.06
C VAL A 389 11.09 9.60 -10.59
N PRO A 390 12.09 9.80 -9.70
CA PRO A 390 13.44 10.12 -10.13
C PRO A 390 14.03 9.10 -11.14
N PRO A 391 14.78 9.54 -12.17
CA PRO A 391 15.29 8.64 -13.21
C PRO A 391 16.13 7.47 -12.71
N PHE A 392 16.81 7.62 -11.58
CA PHE A 392 17.70 6.60 -11.02
C PHE A 392 16.95 5.44 -10.34
N ILE A 393 15.67 5.59 -9.99
CA ILE A 393 14.81 4.52 -9.42
C ILE A 393 13.63 4.12 -10.33
N GLN A 394 13.35 4.88 -11.39
CA GLN A 394 12.15 4.68 -12.23
C GLN A 394 12.05 3.28 -12.89
N ASP A 395 13.16 2.53 -13.01
CA ASP A 395 13.13 1.19 -13.60
C ASP A 395 12.57 0.13 -12.64
N GLY A 396 12.72 0.33 -11.33
CA GLY A 396 12.20 -0.56 -10.29
C GLY A 396 10.95 -0.03 -9.58
N ALA A 397 10.61 1.24 -9.77
CA ALA A 397 9.46 1.86 -9.13
C ALA A 397 8.12 1.43 -9.77
N PRO A 398 7.03 1.35 -8.98
CA PRO A 398 5.68 1.22 -9.52
C PRO A 398 5.31 2.33 -10.50
N ASN A 399 4.31 2.08 -11.33
CA ASN A 399 3.82 3.05 -12.31
C ASN A 399 3.34 4.37 -11.65
N GLY A 400 2.71 4.28 -10.48
CA GLY A 400 2.37 5.41 -9.62
C GLY A 400 2.25 4.93 -8.17
N TYR A 401 2.49 5.81 -7.22
CA TYR A 401 2.33 5.54 -5.79
C TYR A 401 2.21 6.82 -4.97
N TYR A 402 1.58 6.71 -3.81
CA TYR A 402 1.45 7.78 -2.83
C TYR A 402 2.36 7.57 -1.62
N ASN A 403 3.04 8.65 -1.22
CA ASN A 403 3.78 8.72 0.04
C ASN A 403 3.09 9.71 0.98
N SER A 404 2.70 9.24 2.16
CA SER A 404 2.19 10.10 3.23
C SER A 404 3.23 11.11 3.69
N ALA A 405 2.73 12.25 4.18
CA ALA A 405 3.56 13.23 4.88
C ALA A 405 4.24 12.59 6.10
N ALA A 406 5.47 13.03 6.40
CA ALA A 406 6.16 12.63 7.62
C ALA A 406 5.47 13.28 8.83
N LEU A 407 5.39 12.53 9.94
CA LEU A 407 4.72 12.99 11.17
C LEU A 407 5.40 14.22 11.79
N ASP A 408 6.70 14.39 11.56
CA ASP A 408 7.49 15.54 12.02
C ASP A 408 7.47 16.73 11.04
N GLY A 409 6.74 16.63 9.92
CA GLY A 409 6.63 17.66 8.90
C GLY A 409 7.86 17.81 7.98
N SER A 410 8.89 16.97 8.12
CA SER A 410 10.12 17.06 7.30
C SER A 410 9.91 16.77 5.81
N ARG A 411 8.82 16.09 5.45
CA ARG A 411 8.44 15.73 4.07
C ARG A 411 6.92 15.86 3.90
N GLY A 412 6.47 16.57 2.86
CA GLY A 412 5.06 16.66 2.48
C GLY A 412 4.49 15.36 1.90
N ALA A 413 3.18 15.31 1.67
CA ALA A 413 2.52 14.22 0.98
C ALA A 413 2.78 14.29 -0.53
N ILE A 414 3.18 13.17 -1.14
CA ILE A 414 3.61 13.16 -2.55
C ILE A 414 2.92 12.04 -3.30
N TYR A 415 2.23 12.38 -4.37
CA TYR A 415 1.85 11.46 -5.44
C TYR A 415 2.99 11.39 -6.47
N TYR A 416 3.67 10.24 -6.52
CA TYR A 416 4.66 9.93 -7.52
C TYR A 416 4.03 9.26 -8.74
N ILE A 417 4.40 9.74 -9.93
CA ILE A 417 4.08 9.10 -11.20
C ILE A 417 5.37 8.73 -11.95
N ASN A 418 5.46 7.48 -12.39
CA ASN A 418 6.60 6.99 -13.14
C ASN A 418 6.47 7.38 -14.61
N LEU A 419 7.38 8.23 -15.08
CA LEU A 419 7.39 8.73 -16.45
C LEU A 419 8.65 8.28 -17.20
N LYS A 420 9.14 7.07 -16.91
CA LYS A 420 10.19 6.41 -17.69
C LYS A 420 9.85 6.45 -19.18
N ASP A 421 8.65 6.02 -19.51
CA ASP A 421 8.05 6.11 -20.83
C ASP A 421 6.66 6.77 -20.69
N THR A 422 6.46 7.93 -21.32
CA THR A 422 5.18 8.63 -21.32
C THR A 422 4.09 7.86 -22.05
N ALA A 423 4.43 6.90 -22.91
CA ALA A 423 3.45 6.05 -23.58
C ALA A 423 2.80 5.01 -22.66
N GLU A 424 3.36 4.76 -21.47
CA GLU A 424 2.69 3.96 -20.43
C GLU A 424 1.50 4.71 -19.80
N TRP A 425 1.42 6.03 -20.04
CA TRP A 425 0.36 6.91 -19.53
C TRP A 425 -0.39 7.68 -20.63
N PRO A 426 -1.21 7.00 -21.44
CA PRO A 426 -2.13 7.66 -22.34
C PRO A 426 -3.02 8.66 -21.58
N ARG A 427 -3.24 9.84 -22.17
CA ARG A 427 -3.94 10.97 -21.55
C ARG A 427 -5.29 10.57 -20.94
N TYR A 428 -6.07 9.73 -21.62
CA TYR A 428 -7.37 9.29 -21.15
C TYR A 428 -7.35 8.45 -19.86
N GLY A 429 -6.22 7.82 -19.51
CA GLY A 429 -6.05 7.04 -18.28
C GLY A 429 -5.59 7.86 -17.07
N LEU A 430 -4.98 9.02 -17.29
CA LEU A 430 -4.41 9.87 -16.23
C LEU A 430 -5.41 10.33 -15.17
N PRO A 431 -6.66 10.73 -15.49
CA PRO A 431 -7.63 11.11 -14.48
C PRO A 431 -7.85 10.03 -13.42
N SER A 432 -8.02 8.77 -13.83
CA SER A 432 -8.27 7.66 -12.91
C SER A 432 -7.15 7.50 -11.89
N LEU A 433 -5.89 7.47 -12.37
CA LEU A 433 -4.72 7.38 -11.49
C LEU A 433 -4.61 8.59 -10.56
N THR A 434 -4.93 9.78 -11.07
CA THR A 434 -4.88 11.01 -10.27
C THR A 434 -5.85 10.96 -9.10
N TYR A 435 -7.07 10.45 -9.33
CA TYR A 435 -8.08 10.33 -8.28
C TYR A 435 -7.79 9.17 -7.33
N HIS A 436 -7.08 8.14 -7.80
CA HIS A 436 -6.62 7.00 -7.00
C HIS A 436 -5.51 7.39 -6.02
N GLU A 437 -4.42 7.98 -6.51
CA GLU A 437 -3.23 8.31 -5.71
C GLU A 437 -3.40 9.62 -4.94
N GLY A 438 -4.11 10.58 -5.52
CA GLY A 438 -4.34 11.90 -4.96
C GLY A 438 -5.68 12.01 -4.25
N VAL A 439 -6.51 12.92 -4.74
CA VAL A 439 -7.82 13.25 -4.16
C VAL A 439 -8.96 12.79 -5.08
N PRO A 440 -10.00 12.12 -4.56
CA PRO A 440 -10.27 11.81 -3.15
C PRO A 440 -9.66 10.47 -2.66
N GLY A 441 -8.71 9.87 -3.37
CA GLY A 441 -8.12 8.56 -3.04
C GLY A 441 -7.14 8.57 -1.87
N HIS A 442 -5.94 8.01 -2.08
CA HIS A 442 -4.96 7.75 -1.02
C HIS A 442 -4.59 8.99 -0.22
N HIS A 443 -4.35 10.13 -0.88
CA HIS A 443 -4.00 11.35 -0.16
C HIS A 443 -5.09 11.74 0.85
N LEU A 444 -6.35 11.77 0.42
CA LEU A 444 -7.44 12.18 1.29
C LEU A 444 -7.59 11.21 2.47
N GLN A 445 -7.61 9.90 2.20
CA GLN A 445 -7.83 8.90 3.24
C GLN A 445 -6.69 8.82 4.25
N LEU A 446 -5.44 8.77 3.77
CA LEU A 446 -4.28 8.61 4.65
C LEU A 446 -4.01 9.89 5.44
N SER A 447 -4.20 11.07 4.84
CA SER A 447 -4.04 12.33 5.56
C SER A 447 -5.11 12.53 6.64
N LEU A 448 -6.38 12.20 6.38
CA LEU A 448 -7.42 12.22 7.42
C LEU A 448 -7.10 11.28 8.59
N ALA A 449 -6.65 10.06 8.31
CA ALA A 449 -6.27 9.09 9.34
C ALA A 449 -5.07 9.56 10.17
N GLN A 450 -4.07 10.20 9.55
CA GLN A 450 -2.91 10.76 10.26
C GLN A 450 -3.29 11.95 11.16
N GLU A 451 -4.21 12.80 10.70
CA GLU A 451 -4.68 13.99 11.40
C GLU A 451 -5.69 13.67 12.55
N ALA A 452 -6.21 12.45 12.62
CA ALA A 452 -7.16 11.98 13.64
C ALA A 452 -6.51 11.85 15.04
N LYS A 453 -6.57 12.91 15.85
CA LYS A 453 -5.87 13.01 17.14
C LYS A 453 -6.28 11.97 18.18
N ASP A 454 -7.52 11.52 18.15
CA ASP A 454 -8.09 10.59 19.14
C ASP A 454 -7.80 9.12 18.79
N LEU A 455 -7.24 8.86 17.60
CA LEU A 455 -6.88 7.51 17.15
C LEU A 455 -5.47 7.15 17.63
N PRO A 456 -5.24 5.98 18.26
CA PRO A 456 -3.90 5.54 18.64
C PRO A 456 -2.94 5.42 17.45
N MET A 457 -1.64 5.62 17.67
CA MET A 457 -0.64 5.63 16.58
C MET A 457 -0.60 4.32 15.78
N LEU A 458 -0.78 3.17 16.44
CA LEU A 458 -0.91 1.86 15.80
C LEU A 458 -2.07 1.84 14.79
N ARG A 459 -3.19 2.49 15.12
CA ARG A 459 -4.42 2.52 14.32
C ARG A 459 -4.32 3.53 13.17
N ARG A 460 -3.60 4.65 13.35
CA ARG A 460 -3.33 5.62 12.27
C ARG A 460 -2.50 5.03 11.12
N ASN A 461 -1.70 4.00 11.40
CA ASN A 461 -0.84 3.33 10.43
C ASN A 461 -1.26 1.86 10.18
N ALA A 462 -2.53 1.52 10.42
CA ALA A 462 -3.00 0.15 10.30
C ALA A 462 -2.87 -0.38 8.85
N PRO A 463 -2.27 -1.56 8.63
CA PRO A 463 -1.84 -2.01 7.29
C PRO A 463 -2.93 -2.76 6.50
N PHE A 464 -4.18 -2.29 6.52
CA PHE A 464 -5.29 -2.99 5.84
C PHE A 464 -5.37 -2.63 4.35
N GLY A 465 -4.59 -3.35 3.54
CA GLY A 465 -4.48 -3.15 2.10
C GLY A 465 -5.84 -3.07 1.39
N ALA A 466 -6.77 -3.99 1.65
CA ALA A 466 -8.08 -3.95 0.97
C ALA A 466 -8.96 -2.76 1.34
N TYR A 467 -8.85 -2.23 2.55
CA TYR A 467 -9.53 -0.98 2.91
C TYR A 467 -8.95 0.19 2.14
N ILE A 468 -7.61 0.30 2.13
CA ILE A 468 -6.86 1.42 1.54
C ILE A 468 -7.00 1.43 0.02
N GLU A 469 -6.75 0.29 -0.62
CA GLU A 469 -6.84 0.11 -2.06
C GLU A 469 -8.30 0.11 -2.54
N GLY A 470 -9.19 -0.48 -1.74
CA GLY A 470 -10.63 -0.44 -1.99
C GLY A 470 -11.20 0.97 -1.91
N TRP A 471 -10.72 1.79 -0.97
CA TRP A 471 -11.07 3.20 -0.87
C TRP A 471 -10.62 3.96 -2.11
N ALA A 472 -9.36 3.82 -2.53
CA ALA A 472 -8.85 4.52 -3.71
C ALA A 472 -9.63 4.15 -4.98
N LEU A 473 -10.00 2.89 -5.14
CA LEU A 473 -10.84 2.44 -6.25
C LEU A 473 -12.30 2.92 -6.12
N TYR A 474 -12.85 3.01 -4.91
CA TYR A 474 -14.12 3.69 -4.64
C TYR A 474 -14.08 5.19 -4.96
N ALA A 475 -12.98 5.86 -4.64
CA ALA A 475 -12.75 7.27 -4.91
C ALA A 475 -12.70 7.57 -6.42
N GLU A 476 -12.13 6.66 -7.23
CA GLU A 476 -12.20 6.73 -8.69
C GLU A 476 -13.66 6.73 -9.20
N GLN A 477 -14.49 5.84 -8.66
CA GLN A 477 -15.93 5.81 -9.00
C GLN A 477 -16.65 7.06 -8.51
N LEU A 478 -16.37 7.51 -7.28
CA LEU A 478 -16.95 8.72 -6.72
C LEU A 478 -16.63 9.94 -7.58
N ALA A 479 -15.43 10.02 -8.18
CA ALA A 479 -15.08 11.10 -9.10
C ALA A 479 -15.98 11.11 -10.35
N ASP A 480 -16.33 9.94 -10.91
CA ASP A 480 -17.33 9.82 -12.00
C ASP A 480 -18.72 10.29 -11.54
N GLU A 481 -19.15 9.89 -10.34
CA GLU A 481 -20.42 10.30 -9.73
C GLU A 481 -20.48 11.83 -9.48
N LEU A 482 -19.34 12.46 -9.20
CA LEU A 482 -19.19 13.93 -9.09
C LEU A 482 -19.10 14.64 -10.46
N GLY A 483 -19.16 13.87 -11.56
CA GLY A 483 -19.32 14.36 -12.91
C GLY A 483 -18.02 14.84 -13.58
N VAL A 484 -16.84 14.45 -13.10
CA VAL A 484 -15.57 14.87 -13.72
C VAL A 484 -15.41 14.34 -15.16
N TYR A 485 -16.07 13.24 -15.49
CA TYR A 485 -16.04 12.65 -16.84
C TYR A 485 -17.22 13.02 -17.72
N ALA A 486 -18.17 13.84 -17.25
CA ALA A 486 -19.42 14.12 -17.97
C ALA A 486 -19.23 14.65 -19.40
N LYS A 487 -18.13 15.35 -19.66
CA LYS A 487 -17.73 15.87 -20.98
C LYS A 487 -16.49 15.18 -21.56
N ASN A 488 -16.05 14.07 -20.96
CA ASN A 488 -14.84 13.34 -21.36
C ASN A 488 -15.13 11.83 -21.42
N PRO A 489 -15.87 11.34 -22.44
CA PRO A 489 -16.22 9.94 -22.56
C PRO A 489 -14.99 9.02 -22.66
N LEU A 490 -13.92 9.46 -23.33
CA LEU A 490 -12.66 8.70 -23.37
C LEU A 490 -11.99 8.63 -21.99
N GLY A 491 -12.01 9.72 -21.21
CA GLY A 491 -11.58 9.68 -19.82
C GLY A 491 -12.37 8.68 -18.98
N ARG A 492 -13.69 8.60 -19.19
CA ARG A 492 -14.54 7.58 -18.55
C ARG A 492 -14.18 6.16 -18.99
N ALA A 493 -13.82 5.96 -20.26
CA ALA A 493 -13.28 4.68 -20.73
C ALA A 493 -11.93 4.32 -20.07
N GLY A 494 -11.07 5.32 -19.80
CA GLY A 494 -9.82 5.12 -19.05
C GLY A 494 -10.06 4.76 -17.59
N PHE A 495 -11.04 5.38 -16.95
CA PHE A 495 -11.53 4.97 -15.64
C PHE A 495 -12.04 3.52 -15.63
N LEU A 496 -12.89 3.16 -16.60
CA LEU A 496 -13.38 1.79 -16.70
C LEU A 496 -12.26 0.79 -17.06
N GLN A 497 -11.24 1.18 -17.83
CA GLN A 497 -10.06 0.34 -18.06
C GLN A 497 -9.26 0.13 -16.76
N SER A 498 -9.13 1.18 -15.92
CA SER A 498 -8.56 1.09 -14.58
C SER A 498 -9.30 0.04 -13.74
N PHE A 499 -10.64 0.08 -13.75
CA PHE A 499 -11.52 -0.89 -13.08
C PHE A 499 -11.41 -2.30 -13.68
N LEU A 500 -11.38 -2.41 -15.01
CA LEU A 500 -11.26 -3.68 -15.72
C LEU A 500 -9.95 -4.38 -15.35
N PHE A 501 -8.86 -3.64 -15.24
CA PHE A 501 -7.59 -4.17 -14.76
C PHE A 501 -7.68 -4.73 -13.33
N ARG A 502 -8.36 -4.05 -12.39
CA ARG A 502 -8.56 -4.56 -11.02
C ARG A 502 -9.54 -5.73 -10.96
N ALA A 503 -10.51 -5.82 -11.88
CA ALA A 503 -11.36 -7.00 -12.01
C ALA A 503 -10.59 -8.20 -12.58
N VAL A 504 -9.75 -7.98 -13.59
CA VAL A 504 -8.84 -8.98 -14.16
C VAL A 504 -7.89 -9.52 -13.09
N ARG A 505 -7.40 -8.69 -12.16
CA ARG A 505 -6.58 -9.14 -11.02
C ARG A 505 -7.23 -10.26 -10.22
N LEU A 506 -8.55 -10.20 -9.97
CA LEU A 506 -9.27 -11.28 -9.29
C LEU A 506 -9.17 -12.59 -10.07
N VAL A 507 -9.35 -12.53 -11.39
CA VAL A 507 -9.35 -13.69 -12.28
C VAL A 507 -7.96 -14.28 -12.41
N VAL A 508 -6.92 -13.47 -12.63
CA VAL A 508 -5.57 -13.98 -12.86
C VAL A 508 -4.88 -14.45 -11.59
N ASP A 509 -5.10 -13.79 -10.44
CA ASP A 509 -4.52 -14.23 -9.16
C ASP A 509 -5.11 -15.58 -8.74
N SER A 510 -6.44 -15.70 -8.70
CA SER A 510 -7.11 -17.00 -8.47
C SER A 510 -6.85 -17.99 -9.60
N GLY A 511 -6.69 -17.51 -10.83
CA GLY A 511 -6.27 -18.29 -12.00
C GLY A 511 -4.96 -19.00 -11.73
N ILE A 512 -3.92 -18.26 -11.34
CA ILE A 512 -2.57 -18.77 -11.07
C ILE A 512 -2.55 -19.69 -9.85
N HIS A 513 -3.14 -19.24 -8.75
CA HIS A 513 -2.96 -19.89 -7.44
C HIS A 513 -3.96 -20.99 -7.15
N HIS A 514 -5.16 -20.96 -7.74
CA HIS A 514 -6.22 -21.94 -7.50
C HIS A 514 -6.59 -22.74 -8.75
N LYS A 515 -6.78 -22.08 -9.91
CA LYS A 515 -7.05 -22.74 -11.19
C LYS A 515 -5.80 -23.27 -11.90
N LYS A 516 -4.62 -23.02 -11.32
CA LYS A 516 -3.30 -23.46 -11.81
C LYS A 516 -2.97 -22.98 -13.23
N TRP A 517 -3.41 -21.78 -13.60
CA TRP A 517 -3.01 -21.14 -14.85
C TRP A 517 -1.49 -20.93 -14.85
N SER A 518 -0.90 -21.15 -16.03
CA SER A 518 0.47 -20.71 -16.30
C SER A 518 0.58 -19.19 -16.30
N ARG A 519 1.82 -18.71 -16.15
CA ARG A 519 2.16 -17.29 -16.27
C ARG A 519 1.71 -16.72 -17.62
N GLU A 520 1.87 -17.48 -18.69
CA GLU A 520 1.55 -17.09 -20.07
C GLU A 520 0.04 -16.99 -20.25
N GLN A 521 -0.75 -17.94 -19.73
CA GLN A 521 -2.21 -17.87 -19.77
C GLN A 521 -2.73 -16.64 -19.03
N ALA A 522 -2.20 -16.37 -17.84
CA ALA A 522 -2.58 -15.18 -17.06
C ALA A 522 -2.19 -13.87 -17.77
N THR A 523 -1.00 -13.84 -18.40
CA THR A 523 -0.53 -12.68 -19.16
C THR A 523 -1.40 -12.42 -20.38
N ALA A 524 -1.67 -13.46 -21.17
CA ALA A 524 -2.52 -13.38 -22.35
C ALA A 524 -3.93 -12.91 -22.01
N TYR A 525 -4.53 -13.47 -20.94
CA TYR A 525 -5.84 -13.04 -20.46
C TYR A 525 -5.84 -11.56 -20.07
N MET A 526 -4.83 -11.09 -19.34
CA MET A 526 -4.74 -9.68 -18.96
C MET A 526 -4.60 -8.76 -20.18
N VAL A 527 -3.75 -9.11 -21.15
CA VAL A 527 -3.58 -8.33 -22.38
C VAL A 527 -4.89 -8.27 -23.15
N GLU A 528 -5.53 -9.42 -23.37
CA GLU A 528 -6.79 -9.54 -24.11
C GLU A 528 -7.91 -8.69 -23.50
N LYS A 529 -8.04 -8.68 -22.17
CA LYS A 529 -9.13 -7.94 -21.51
C LYS A 529 -8.83 -6.45 -21.37
N THR A 530 -7.61 -6.08 -20.99
CA THR A 530 -7.29 -4.69 -20.62
C THR A 530 -6.76 -3.84 -21.77
N GLY A 531 -6.21 -4.46 -22.81
CA GLY A 531 -5.51 -3.78 -23.90
C GLY A 531 -4.17 -3.16 -23.49
N PHE A 532 -3.65 -3.48 -22.29
CA PHE A 532 -2.31 -3.08 -21.86
C PHE A 532 -1.21 -3.82 -22.65
N ALA A 533 -0.03 -3.20 -22.69
CA ALA A 533 1.14 -3.79 -23.33
C ALA A 533 1.55 -5.09 -22.61
N GLU A 534 1.93 -6.11 -23.38
CA GLU A 534 2.29 -7.42 -22.87
C GLU A 534 3.39 -7.37 -21.79
N GLY A 535 4.47 -6.62 -22.04
CA GLY A 535 5.54 -6.47 -21.04
C GLY A 535 5.08 -5.81 -19.74
N ARG A 536 4.06 -4.94 -19.76
CA ARG A 536 3.43 -4.40 -18.53
C ARG A 536 2.60 -5.47 -17.84
N SER A 537 1.77 -6.19 -18.58
CA SER A 537 0.93 -7.27 -18.04
C SER A 537 1.76 -8.39 -17.44
N GLN A 538 2.84 -8.80 -18.09
CA GLN A 538 3.74 -9.84 -17.61
C GLN A 538 4.42 -9.45 -16.29
N ARG A 539 4.88 -8.20 -16.13
CA ARG A 539 5.43 -7.70 -14.85
C ARG A 539 4.41 -7.78 -13.70
N GLU A 540 3.14 -7.49 -13.99
CA GLU A 540 2.05 -7.64 -13.03
C GLU A 540 1.81 -9.12 -12.69
N ILE A 541 1.79 -10.02 -13.68
CA ILE A 541 1.66 -11.46 -13.42
C ILE A 541 2.83 -11.99 -12.58
N ASP A 542 4.06 -11.58 -12.88
CA ASP A 542 5.26 -11.96 -12.11
C ASP A 542 5.15 -11.53 -10.64
N ARG A 543 4.57 -10.36 -10.38
CA ARG A 543 4.26 -9.90 -9.02
C ARG A 543 3.24 -10.81 -8.35
N TYR A 544 2.16 -11.18 -9.03
CA TYR A 544 1.10 -12.00 -8.43
C TYR A 544 1.62 -13.39 -8.06
N CYS A 545 2.51 -13.97 -8.87
CA CYS A 545 3.16 -15.25 -8.59
C CYS A 545 3.94 -15.28 -7.25
N VAL A 546 4.42 -14.12 -6.78
CA VAL A 546 5.21 -14.01 -5.54
C VAL A 546 4.45 -13.35 -4.38
N TRP A 547 3.33 -12.66 -4.63
CA TRP A 547 2.46 -12.06 -3.61
C TRP A 547 1.01 -12.55 -3.76
N PRO A 548 0.74 -13.84 -3.49
CA PRO A 548 -0.58 -14.44 -3.67
C PRO A 548 -1.67 -13.70 -2.90
N GLY A 549 -2.81 -13.44 -3.56
CA GLY A 549 -4.00 -12.85 -2.95
C GLY A 549 -3.96 -11.33 -2.84
N GLN A 550 -2.78 -10.70 -2.87
CA GLN A 550 -2.67 -9.25 -2.71
C GLN A 550 -3.37 -8.49 -3.84
N ALA A 551 -3.29 -8.99 -5.07
CA ALA A 551 -3.93 -8.35 -6.22
C ALA A 551 -5.46 -8.29 -6.08
N CYS A 552 -6.05 -9.14 -5.24
CA CYS A 552 -7.48 -9.19 -4.99
C CYS A 552 -8.00 -8.10 -4.05
N SER A 553 -7.12 -7.49 -3.26
CA SER A 553 -7.48 -6.49 -2.25
C SER A 553 -8.21 -5.29 -2.85
N TYR A 554 -7.79 -4.83 -4.02
CA TYR A 554 -8.31 -3.66 -4.72
C TYR A 554 -9.80 -3.78 -5.01
N LYS A 555 -10.19 -4.78 -5.83
CA LYS A 555 -11.57 -4.88 -6.31
C LYS A 555 -12.50 -5.40 -5.22
N VAL A 556 -12.05 -6.36 -4.39
CA VAL A 556 -12.83 -6.83 -3.23
C VAL A 556 -13.07 -5.69 -2.23
N GLY A 557 -12.06 -4.86 -1.98
CA GLY A 557 -12.17 -3.65 -1.19
C GLY A 557 -13.20 -2.66 -1.73
N HIS A 558 -13.12 -2.34 -3.03
CA HIS A 558 -14.10 -1.47 -3.71
C HIS A 558 -15.53 -1.98 -3.53
N MET A 559 -15.76 -3.27 -3.76
CA MET A 559 -17.09 -3.86 -3.62
C MET A 559 -17.59 -3.82 -2.17
N SER A 560 -16.70 -3.96 -1.19
CA SER A 560 -17.05 -3.81 0.22
C SER A 560 -17.46 -2.37 0.57
N TRP A 561 -16.71 -1.37 0.09
CA TRP A 561 -17.09 0.05 0.24
C TRP A 561 -18.45 0.34 -0.40
N MET A 562 -18.70 -0.20 -1.59
CA MET A 562 -20.00 -0.07 -2.27
C MET A 562 -21.11 -0.74 -1.48
N ARG A 563 -20.93 -1.99 -1.01
CA ARG A 563 -21.91 -2.69 -0.16
C ARG A 563 -22.21 -1.92 1.12
N ALA A 564 -21.18 -1.41 1.79
CA ALA A 564 -21.34 -0.61 3.00
C ALA A 564 -22.17 0.66 2.71
N ARG A 565 -21.85 1.39 1.63
CA ARG A 565 -22.58 2.58 1.21
C ARG A 565 -24.04 2.28 0.86
N ASP A 566 -24.27 1.25 0.05
CA ASP A 566 -25.61 0.87 -0.40
C ASP A 566 -26.48 0.39 0.78
N LYS A 567 -25.89 -0.35 1.72
CA LYS A 567 -26.55 -0.76 2.96
C LYS A 567 -26.93 0.44 3.83
N ALA A 568 -26.02 1.40 4.02
CA ALA A 568 -26.30 2.62 4.77
C ALA A 568 -27.43 3.43 4.11
N LYS A 569 -27.37 3.59 2.79
CA LYS A 569 -28.40 4.28 2.00
C LYS A 569 -29.76 3.61 2.12
N ALA A 570 -29.80 2.27 2.07
CA ALA A 570 -31.04 1.52 2.23
C ALA A 570 -31.66 1.68 3.63
N LEU A 571 -30.84 1.69 4.69
CA LEU A 571 -31.30 1.84 6.07
C LEU A 571 -31.77 3.27 6.39
N GLN A 572 -31.06 4.28 5.88
CA GLN A 572 -31.36 5.69 6.19
C GLN A 572 -32.39 6.32 5.22
N GLY A 573 -32.59 5.73 4.05
CA GLY A 573 -33.52 6.24 3.04
C GLY A 573 -33.22 7.69 2.66
N ALA A 574 -34.23 8.56 2.74
CA ALA A 574 -34.10 9.98 2.43
C ALA A 574 -33.16 10.75 3.38
N LYS A 575 -32.77 10.19 4.53
CA LYS A 575 -31.84 10.82 5.48
C LYS A 575 -30.37 10.53 5.17
N PHE A 576 -30.08 9.66 4.20
CA PHE A 576 -28.70 9.35 3.82
C PHE A 576 -27.97 10.60 3.31
N ASP A 577 -26.87 10.95 3.96
CA ASP A 577 -25.94 12.00 3.52
C ASP A 577 -24.58 11.38 3.21
N LEU A 578 -24.16 11.50 1.95
CA LEU A 578 -22.87 10.97 1.47
C LEU A 578 -21.68 11.55 2.25
N ARG A 579 -21.77 12.82 2.65
CA ARG A 579 -20.72 13.51 3.42
C ARG A 579 -20.55 12.90 4.80
N GLN A 580 -21.67 12.52 5.43
CA GLN A 580 -21.67 11.86 6.74
C GLN A 580 -21.22 10.41 6.63
N PHE A 581 -21.57 9.71 5.54
CA PHE A 581 -21.06 8.37 5.28
C PHE A 581 -19.52 8.34 5.24
N HIS A 582 -18.88 9.31 4.59
CA HIS A 582 -17.42 9.37 4.50
C HIS A 582 -16.70 9.76 5.79
N GLU A 583 -17.39 10.19 6.85
CA GLU A 583 -16.76 10.41 8.17
C GLU A 583 -16.21 9.11 8.78
N VAL A 584 -16.56 7.94 8.23
CA VAL A 584 -15.92 6.66 8.58
C VAL A 584 -14.40 6.67 8.34
N LEU A 585 -13.88 7.54 7.46
CA LEU A 585 -12.45 7.70 7.23
C LEU A 585 -11.67 8.20 8.45
N LEU A 586 -12.34 8.90 9.38
CA LEU A 586 -11.73 9.38 10.62
C LEU A 586 -11.40 8.25 11.60
N GLU A 587 -11.93 7.04 11.38
CA GLU A 587 -11.64 5.84 12.18
C GLU A 587 -10.35 5.13 11.73
N GLY A 588 -9.66 5.67 10.72
CA GLY A 588 -8.51 5.04 10.08
C GLY A 588 -8.89 3.76 9.33
N ALA A 589 -7.87 3.03 8.86
CA ALA A 589 -8.10 1.81 8.11
C ALA A 589 -8.67 0.69 8.99
N LEU A 590 -9.61 -0.08 8.45
CA LEU A 590 -10.32 -1.16 9.13
C LEU A 590 -10.26 -2.45 8.30
N PRO A 591 -10.32 -3.64 8.90
CA PRO A 591 -10.74 -4.84 8.18
C PRO A 591 -12.10 -4.59 7.53
N LEU A 592 -12.31 -5.06 6.29
CA LEU A 592 -13.52 -4.81 5.51
C LEU A 592 -14.78 -5.30 6.24
N THR A 593 -14.71 -6.44 6.92
CA THR A 593 -15.84 -6.95 7.74
C THR A 593 -16.18 -6.02 8.90
N ILE A 594 -15.18 -5.37 9.52
CA ILE A 594 -15.39 -4.38 10.57
C ILE A 594 -15.94 -3.07 9.98
N LEU A 595 -15.46 -2.64 8.82
CA LEU A 595 -16.01 -1.49 8.08
C LEU A 595 -17.50 -1.66 7.80
N GLU A 596 -17.90 -2.79 7.19
CA GLU A 596 -19.30 -3.06 6.84
C GLU A 596 -20.20 -3.06 8.09
N ASN A 597 -19.76 -3.71 9.18
CA ASN A 597 -20.49 -3.75 10.45
C ASN A 597 -20.60 -2.35 11.10
N LEU A 598 -19.52 -1.58 11.10
CA LEU A 598 -19.50 -0.23 11.66
C LEU A 598 -20.47 0.69 10.93
N VAL A 599 -20.44 0.66 9.60
CA VAL A 599 -21.33 1.46 8.75
C VAL A 599 -22.79 1.06 8.97
N GLU A 600 -23.10 -0.24 9.00
CA GLU A 600 -24.45 -0.71 9.28
C GLU A 600 -24.94 -0.27 10.66
N SER A 601 -24.09 -0.36 11.68
CA SER A 601 -24.41 0.07 13.05
C SER A 601 -24.71 1.58 13.11
N ARG A 602 -23.87 2.41 12.49
CA ARG A 602 -24.09 3.87 12.39
C ARG A 602 -25.36 4.22 11.64
N ALA A 603 -25.72 3.45 10.63
CA ALA A 603 -26.92 3.69 9.83
C ALA A 603 -28.23 3.34 10.56
N LYS A 604 -28.18 2.46 11.58
CA LYS A 604 -29.33 2.07 12.41
C LYS A 604 -29.57 3.00 13.59
N ALA A 605 -28.52 3.64 14.09
CA ALA A 605 -28.58 4.64 15.16
C ALA A 605 -29.18 5.96 14.65
#